data_AF-A0A2H6H9Q6-F1
#
_entry.id   AF-A0A2H6H9Q6-F1
#
_cell.length_a   1.000
_cell.length_b   1.000
_cell.length_c   1.000
_cell.angle_alpha   90.00
_cell.angle_beta   90.00
_cell.angle_gamma   90.00
#
_symmetry.space_group_name_H-M   'P 1'
#
loop_
_entity.id
_entity.type
_entity.pdbx_description
1 polymer ?
#
loop_
_entity_poly.entity_id
_entity_poly.type
_entity_poly.pdbx_seq_one_letter_code
_entity_poly.pdbx_strand_id
1 'polypeptide(L)'
;MVAPGKPVRAELADPVARLRVELIDLASTCDIDGLAEIALRDGTELSLSGIDDPAESWRDLETHGDTPMATMAAVLHLAPGVIDTGGELIYVWPSAFAVDDWSQLAAQQRDELTDLLGIRALDVWEAWGGYVCYRVGISENGVWLSFVAGD
;
A
#
# COMPACT_ATOMS: atom_id res chain seq x y z
N MET A 1 23.06 -27.13 5.07
CA MET A 1 22.79 -26.30 3.89
C MET A 1 21.27 -26.26 3.75
N VAL A 2 20.64 -25.25 4.34
CA VAL A 2 19.18 -25.07 4.30
C VAL A 2 18.88 -24.42 2.96
N ALA A 3 18.01 -25.01 2.16
CA ALA A 3 17.56 -24.40 0.90
C ALA A 3 16.97 -23.02 1.19
N PRO A 4 17.21 -21.99 0.36
CA PRO A 4 16.55 -20.70 0.53
C PRO A 4 15.04 -20.95 0.47
N GLY A 5 14.35 -20.56 1.54
CA GLY A 5 12.90 -20.70 1.66
C GLY A 5 12.26 -20.04 0.44
N LYS A 6 11.46 -20.81 -0.30
CA LYS A 6 10.50 -20.27 -1.27
C LYS A 6 9.75 -19.14 -0.55
N PRO A 7 9.65 -17.92 -1.11
CA PRO A 7 8.88 -16.86 -0.48
C PRO A 7 7.47 -17.38 -0.27
N VAL A 8 7.12 -17.59 1.00
CA VAL A 8 5.75 -17.92 1.39
C VAL A 8 5.00 -16.64 1.07
N ARG A 9 4.06 -16.68 0.11
CA ARG A 9 2.99 -15.69 0.07
C ARG A 9 2.43 -15.69 1.48
N ALA A 10 2.71 -14.66 2.28
CA ALA A 10 2.15 -14.57 3.61
C ALA A 10 0.63 -14.68 3.43
N GLU A 11 0.02 -15.76 3.94
CA GLU A 11 -1.43 -15.89 3.92
C GLU A 11 -1.96 -14.72 4.74
N LEU A 12 -2.63 -13.79 4.06
CA LEU A 12 -3.25 -12.64 4.71
C LEU A 12 -4.25 -13.17 5.72
N ALA A 13 -4.30 -12.56 6.90
CA ALA A 13 -5.39 -12.82 7.84
C ALA A 13 -6.73 -12.53 7.13
N ASP A 14 -7.76 -13.33 7.39
CA ASP A 14 -9.06 -13.19 6.74
C ASP A 14 -9.63 -11.76 6.76
N PRO A 15 -9.56 -11.00 7.89
CA PRO A 15 -10.01 -9.61 7.91
C PRO A 15 -9.24 -8.70 6.94
N VAL A 16 -7.92 -8.89 6.87
CA VAL A 16 -7.02 -8.14 5.99
C VAL A 16 -7.32 -8.45 4.53
N ALA A 17 -7.51 -9.73 4.19
CA ALA A 17 -7.83 -10.16 2.84
C ALA A 17 -9.17 -9.57 2.36
N ARG A 18 -10.18 -9.53 3.24
CA ARG A 18 -11.49 -8.93 2.92
C ARG A 18 -11.38 -7.44 2.67
N LEU A 19 -10.78 -6.68 3.60
CA LEU A 19 -10.63 -5.23 3.43
C LEU A 19 -9.79 -4.91 2.19
N ARG A 20 -8.72 -5.64 1.93
CA ARG A 20 -7.92 -5.46 0.71
C ARG A 20 -8.76 -5.58 -0.57
N VAL A 21 -9.63 -6.59 -0.66
CA VAL A 21 -10.50 -6.78 -1.83
C VAL A 21 -11.50 -5.63 -1.94
N GLU A 22 -12.10 -5.22 -0.83
CA GLU A 22 -13.04 -4.09 -0.79
C GLU A 22 -12.38 -2.78 -1.27
N LEU A 23 -11.18 -2.46 -0.75
CA LEU A 23 -10.43 -1.27 -1.18
C LEU A 23 -10.05 -1.32 -2.67
N ILE A 24 -9.64 -2.50 -3.18
CA ILE A 24 -9.34 -2.69 -4.60
C ILE A 24 -10.59 -2.45 -5.46
N ASP A 25 -11.73 -3.02 -5.07
CA ASP A 25 -12.97 -2.92 -5.83
C ASP A 25 -13.49 -1.48 -5.88
N LEU A 26 -13.49 -0.77 -4.74
CA LEU A 26 -13.89 0.63 -4.67
C LEU A 26 -12.95 1.53 -5.47
N ALA A 27 -11.63 1.36 -5.32
CA ALA A 27 -10.64 2.15 -6.06
C ALA A 27 -10.71 1.89 -7.57
N SER A 28 -10.91 0.64 -8.00
CA SER A 28 -11.00 0.26 -9.42
C SER A 28 -12.30 0.73 -10.09
N THR A 29 -13.35 0.97 -9.30
CA THR A 29 -14.64 1.50 -9.76
C THR A 29 -14.79 3.00 -9.55
N CYS A 30 -13.73 3.67 -9.05
CA CYS A 30 -13.71 5.08 -8.66
C CYS A 30 -14.82 5.46 -7.65
N ASP A 31 -15.20 4.54 -6.76
CA ASP A 31 -16.11 4.81 -5.64
C ASP A 31 -15.35 5.51 -4.49
N ILE A 32 -15.06 6.79 -4.73
CA ILE A 32 -14.30 7.65 -3.82
C ILE A 32 -15.07 7.90 -2.51
N ASP A 33 -16.41 7.99 -2.58
CA ASP A 33 -17.23 8.20 -1.39
C ASP A 33 -17.22 6.97 -0.47
N GLY A 34 -17.31 5.76 -1.04
CA GLY A 34 -17.18 4.52 -0.28
C GLY A 34 -15.81 4.39 0.40
N LEU A 35 -14.72 4.75 -0.30
CA LEU A 35 -13.39 4.79 0.30
C LEU A 35 -13.32 5.80 1.45
N ALA A 36 -13.89 6.99 1.27
CA ALA A 36 -13.88 8.02 2.31
C ALA A 36 -14.67 7.61 3.54
N GLU A 37 -15.80 6.91 3.37
CA GLU A 37 -16.58 6.36 4.48
C GLU A 37 -15.76 5.38 5.32
N ILE A 38 -15.05 4.45 4.68
CA ILE A 38 -14.16 3.51 5.37
C ILE A 38 -13.03 4.27 6.08
N ALA A 39 -12.39 5.22 5.39
CA ALA A 39 -11.28 5.99 5.94
C ALA A 39 -11.69 6.77 7.20
N LEU A 40 -12.85 7.42 7.19
CA LEU A 40 -13.40 8.15 8.33
C LEU A 40 -13.81 7.20 9.47
N ARG A 41 -14.42 6.06 9.15
CA ARG A 41 -14.81 5.03 10.14
C ARG A 41 -13.59 4.49 10.88
N ASP A 42 -12.52 4.23 10.15
CA ASP A 42 -11.30 3.58 10.67
C ASP A 42 -10.29 4.59 11.24
N GLY A 43 -10.49 5.89 11.00
CA GLY A 43 -9.54 6.93 11.39
C GLY A 43 -8.23 6.84 10.63
N THR A 44 -8.30 6.47 9.34
CA THR A 44 -7.14 6.22 8.47
C THR A 44 -6.28 7.48 8.32
N GLU A 45 -4.96 7.30 8.43
CA GLU A 45 -3.99 8.35 8.12
C GLU A 45 -3.87 8.54 6.61
N LEU A 46 -4.04 9.77 6.13
CA LEU A 46 -4.06 10.09 4.70
C LEU A 46 -3.05 11.19 4.37
N SER A 47 -2.32 11.05 3.25
CA SER A 47 -1.45 12.12 2.72
C SER A 47 -2.27 13.17 1.96
N LEU A 48 -3.13 13.89 2.67
CA LEU A 48 -3.99 14.93 2.13
C LEU A 48 -3.73 16.24 2.89
N SER A 49 -3.68 17.36 2.19
CA SER A 49 -3.49 18.69 2.80
C SER A 49 -4.84 19.26 3.26
N GLY A 50 -4.93 19.72 4.52
CA GLY A 50 -6.11 20.45 5.01
C GLY A 50 -7.37 19.61 5.12
N ILE A 51 -7.24 18.35 5.57
CA ILE A 51 -8.30 17.33 5.60
C ILE A 51 -9.50 17.76 6.44
N ASP A 52 -10.56 18.22 5.76
CA ASP A 52 -11.92 18.25 6.32
C ASP A 52 -12.82 17.17 5.65
N ASP A 53 -12.56 16.83 4.38
CA ASP A 53 -13.28 15.79 3.61
C ASP A 53 -12.30 15.00 2.71
N PRO A 54 -12.05 13.70 3.00
CA PRO A 54 -11.20 12.84 2.18
C PRO A 54 -11.67 12.70 0.74
N ALA A 55 -12.98 12.62 0.51
CA ALA A 55 -13.54 12.39 -0.81
C ALA A 55 -13.35 13.62 -1.72
N GLU A 56 -13.59 14.82 -1.18
CA GLU A 56 -13.32 16.08 -1.89
C GLU A 56 -11.83 16.19 -2.21
N SER A 57 -10.96 15.89 -1.25
CA SER A 57 -9.51 15.97 -1.42
C SER A 57 -8.99 15.03 -2.51
N TRP A 58 -9.43 13.76 -2.55
CA TRP A 58 -9.02 12.83 -3.60
C TRP A 58 -9.54 13.23 -4.98
N ARG A 59 -10.77 13.76 -5.08
CA ARG A 59 -11.31 14.27 -6.35
C ARG A 59 -10.54 15.49 -6.84
N ASP A 60 -10.09 16.36 -5.95
CA ASP A 60 -9.28 17.51 -6.30
C ASP A 60 -7.92 17.07 -6.87
N LEU A 61 -7.26 16.09 -6.24
CA LEU A 61 -6.03 15.48 -6.76
C LEU A 61 -6.24 14.89 -8.17
N GLU A 62 -7.30 14.09 -8.36
CA GLU A 62 -7.64 13.50 -9.67
C GLU A 62 -7.91 14.58 -10.73
N THR A 63 -8.52 15.71 -10.35
CA THR A 63 -8.77 16.85 -11.24
C THR A 63 -7.48 17.57 -11.64
N HIS A 64 -6.48 17.58 -10.75
CA HIS A 64 -5.15 18.16 -11.01
C HIS A 64 -4.18 17.21 -11.72
N GLY A 65 -4.63 16.00 -12.07
CA GLY A 65 -3.88 15.03 -12.85
C GLY A 65 -3.07 14.03 -12.04
N ASP A 66 -3.18 14.06 -10.71
CA ASP A 66 -2.75 12.95 -9.88
C ASP A 66 -3.73 11.77 -10.01
N THR A 67 -3.32 10.57 -9.59
CA THR A 67 -4.16 9.36 -9.74
C THR A 67 -4.13 8.48 -8.48
N PRO A 68 -4.51 9.02 -7.30
CA PRO A 68 -4.49 8.26 -6.05
C PRO A 68 -5.31 6.97 -6.12
N MET A 69 -6.46 6.94 -6.81
CA MET A 69 -7.31 5.73 -6.86
C MET A 69 -6.67 4.61 -7.68
N ALA A 70 -6.18 4.96 -8.88
CA ALA A 70 -5.46 4.01 -9.72
C ALA A 70 -4.19 3.50 -9.03
N THR A 71 -3.48 4.38 -8.33
CA THR A 71 -2.27 4.02 -7.59
C THR A 71 -2.59 3.11 -6.40
N MET A 72 -3.63 3.39 -5.62
CA MET A 72 -4.08 2.54 -4.52
C MET A 72 -4.39 1.13 -5.03
N ALA A 73 -5.20 1.02 -6.09
CA ALA A 73 -5.53 -0.26 -6.68
C ALA A 73 -4.26 -1.00 -7.14
N ALA A 74 -3.36 -0.33 -7.86
CA ALA A 74 -2.13 -0.94 -8.34
C ALA A 74 -1.21 -1.43 -7.21
N VAL A 75 -1.02 -0.63 -6.16
CA VAL A 75 -0.20 -0.99 -5.00
C VAL A 75 -0.79 -2.16 -4.22
N LEU A 76 -2.12 -2.17 -4.02
CA LEU A 76 -2.80 -3.27 -3.34
C LEU A 76 -2.73 -4.58 -4.14
N HIS A 77 -2.54 -4.55 -5.46
CA HIS A 77 -2.32 -5.77 -6.26
C HIS A 77 -0.95 -6.40 -6.06
N LEU A 78 0.05 -5.66 -5.55
CA LEU A 78 1.38 -6.16 -5.26
C LEU A 78 1.41 -7.10 -4.04
N ALA A 79 2.56 -7.75 -3.84
CA ALA A 79 2.78 -8.57 -2.66
C ALA A 79 2.78 -7.73 -1.36
N PRO A 80 2.15 -8.22 -0.27
CA PRO A 80 2.19 -7.59 1.04
C PRO A 80 3.53 -7.81 1.75
N GLY A 81 3.90 -6.86 2.59
CA GLY A 81 4.85 -7.03 3.70
C GLY A 81 4.11 -7.09 5.03
N VAL A 82 4.82 -7.46 6.10
CA VAL A 82 4.29 -7.49 7.47
C VAL A 82 5.30 -6.81 8.39
N ILE A 83 4.81 -5.88 9.21
CA ILE A 83 5.59 -5.17 10.24
C ILE A 83 5.00 -5.55 11.60
N ASP A 84 5.86 -5.96 12.55
CA ASP A 84 5.49 -6.20 13.94
C ASP A 84 5.77 -4.94 14.76
N THR A 85 4.72 -4.34 15.31
CA THR A 85 4.80 -3.13 16.14
C THR A 85 4.68 -3.43 17.63
N GLY A 86 5.34 -4.49 18.10
CA GLY A 86 5.37 -4.86 19.51
C GLY A 86 4.17 -5.70 19.94
N GLY A 87 3.76 -6.66 19.09
CA GLY A 87 2.67 -7.59 19.35
C GLY A 87 1.39 -7.32 18.57
N GLU A 88 1.40 -6.34 17.67
CA GLU A 88 0.37 -6.12 16.66
C GLU A 88 1.00 -6.25 15.29
N LEU A 89 0.37 -7.01 14.39
CA LEU A 89 0.83 -7.17 13.02
C LEU A 89 0.14 -6.15 12.11
N ILE A 90 0.96 -5.40 11.37
CA ILE A 90 0.51 -4.48 10.33
C ILE A 90 0.90 -5.04 8.97
N TYR A 91 -0.08 -5.26 8.11
CA TYR A 91 0.12 -5.63 6.72
C TYR A 91 0.27 -4.37 5.89
N VAL A 92 1.34 -4.29 5.10
CA VAL A 92 1.67 -3.11 4.30
C VAL A 92 1.83 -3.46 2.83
N TRP A 93 1.40 -2.55 1.97
CA TRP A 93 1.61 -2.64 0.53
C TRP A 93 2.40 -1.43 0.02
N PRO A 94 3.41 -1.64 -0.84
CA PRO A 94 3.96 -2.94 -1.24
C PRO A 94 4.90 -3.52 -0.16
N SER A 95 5.29 -4.79 -0.31
CA SER A 95 6.27 -5.45 0.56
C SER A 95 7.61 -4.72 0.66
N ALA A 96 7.98 -3.93 -0.35
CA ALA A 96 9.17 -3.08 -0.33
C ALA A 96 9.18 -2.02 0.77
N PHE A 97 8.02 -1.66 1.34
CA PHE A 97 7.94 -0.77 2.49
C PHE A 97 8.28 -1.48 3.82
N ALA A 98 8.16 -2.81 3.87
CA ALA A 98 8.43 -3.58 5.10
C ALA A 98 9.91 -4.01 5.26
N VAL A 99 10.80 -3.59 4.36
CA VAL A 99 12.21 -4.00 4.34
C VAL A 99 13.13 -2.80 4.20
N ASP A 100 14.22 -2.79 4.96
CA ASP A 100 15.26 -1.75 4.88
C ASP A 100 16.22 -1.98 3.70
N ASP A 101 16.35 -3.23 3.26
CA ASP A 101 17.21 -3.62 2.14
C ASP A 101 16.39 -4.40 1.11
N TRP A 102 16.24 -3.82 -0.08
CA TRP A 102 15.48 -4.45 -1.15
C TRP A 102 16.10 -5.75 -1.63
N SER A 103 17.37 -6.06 -1.31
CA SER A 103 18.00 -7.37 -1.58
C SER A 103 17.25 -8.52 -0.90
N GLN A 104 16.44 -8.21 0.12
CA GLN A 104 15.56 -9.13 0.82
C GLN A 104 14.26 -9.43 0.06
N LEU A 105 13.91 -8.62 -0.94
CA LEU A 105 12.74 -8.87 -1.80
C LEU A 105 13.00 -10.07 -2.70
N ALA A 106 11.97 -10.91 -2.85
CA ALA A 106 12.00 -11.95 -3.87
C ALA A 106 12.09 -11.33 -5.27
N ALA A 107 12.75 -12.03 -6.20
CA ALA A 107 12.92 -11.55 -7.58
C ALA A 107 11.58 -11.13 -8.21
N GLN A 108 10.53 -11.92 -8.02
CA GLN A 108 9.19 -11.60 -8.52
C GLN A 108 8.62 -10.29 -7.95
N GLN A 109 8.85 -9.99 -6.66
CA GLN A 109 8.36 -8.75 -6.04
C GLN A 109 9.10 -7.52 -6.62
N ARG A 110 10.40 -7.68 -6.89
CA ARG A 110 11.20 -6.65 -7.58
C ARG A 110 10.73 -6.44 -9.02
N ASP A 111 10.41 -7.51 -9.74
CA ASP A 111 9.89 -7.44 -11.10
C ASP A 111 8.53 -6.72 -11.14
N GLU A 112 7.58 -7.08 -10.26
CA GLU A 112 6.27 -6.43 -10.16
C GLU A 112 6.38 -4.94 -9.81
N LEU A 113 7.31 -4.57 -8.92
CA LEU A 113 7.62 -3.17 -8.62
C LEU A 113 8.25 -2.44 -9.81
N THR A 114 9.10 -3.14 -10.59
CA THR A 114 9.73 -2.60 -11.80
C THR A 114 8.67 -2.30 -12.86
N ASP A 115 7.70 -3.19 -13.02
CA ASP A 115 6.59 -3.01 -13.96
C ASP A 115 5.70 -1.82 -13.56
N LEU A 116 5.46 -1.62 -12.25
CA LEU A 116 4.66 -0.49 -11.76
C LEU A 116 5.38 0.85 -11.88
N LEU A 117 6.64 0.92 -11.48
CA LEU A 117 7.36 2.19 -11.23
C LEU A 117 8.36 2.53 -12.34
N GLY A 118 8.77 1.52 -13.11
CA GLY A 118 9.90 1.60 -14.03
C GLY A 118 11.25 1.45 -13.31
N ILE A 119 12.20 0.80 -13.98
CA ILE A 119 13.51 0.48 -13.40
C ILE A 119 14.30 1.71 -12.91
N ARG A 120 14.14 2.85 -13.58
CA ARG A 120 14.83 4.09 -13.21
C ARG A 120 14.30 4.69 -11.91
N ALA A 121 13.01 4.50 -11.59
CA ALA A 121 12.45 4.99 -10.34
C ALA A 121 12.92 4.11 -9.17
N LEU A 122 13.02 2.80 -9.38
CA LEU A 122 13.55 1.86 -8.39
C LEU A 122 14.99 2.20 -7.99
N ASP A 123 15.88 2.42 -8.96
CA ASP A 123 17.28 2.77 -8.68
C ASP A 123 17.40 4.06 -7.85
N VAL A 124 16.53 5.04 -8.11
CA VAL A 124 16.51 6.32 -7.38
C VAL A 124 16.04 6.13 -5.94
N TRP A 125 15.00 5.33 -5.72
CA TRP A 125 14.41 5.14 -4.40
C TRP A 125 15.21 4.20 -3.51
N GLU A 126 15.82 3.15 -4.07
CA GLU A 126 16.82 2.34 -3.36
C GLU A 126 17.98 3.23 -2.89
N ALA A 127 18.43 4.19 -3.70
CA ALA A 127 19.46 5.16 -3.33
C ALA A 127 19.01 6.19 -2.28
N TRP A 128 17.71 6.45 -2.15
CA TRP A 128 17.12 7.39 -1.17
C TRP A 128 16.72 6.72 0.14
N GLY A 129 16.86 5.40 0.25
CA GLY A 129 16.69 4.66 1.50
C GLY A 129 15.38 3.88 1.65
N GLY A 130 14.60 3.70 0.57
CA GLY A 130 13.44 2.81 0.60
C GLY A 130 12.28 3.22 -0.30
N TYR A 131 11.13 2.59 -0.09
CA TYR A 131 9.90 2.86 -0.84
C TYR A 131 9.19 4.11 -0.31
N VAL A 132 9.15 5.17 -1.12
CA VAL A 132 8.60 6.50 -0.73
C VAL A 132 7.27 6.85 -1.43
N CYS A 133 6.73 5.93 -2.21
CA CYS A 133 5.46 6.12 -2.91
C CYS A 133 4.24 5.86 -2.03
N TYR A 134 3.05 5.98 -2.63
CA TYR A 134 1.79 5.61 -1.99
C TYR A 134 1.87 4.20 -1.40
N ARG A 135 1.57 4.09 -0.12
CA ARG A 135 1.53 2.83 0.62
C ARG A 135 0.22 2.70 1.36
N VAL A 136 -0.24 1.46 1.50
CA VAL A 136 -1.44 1.12 2.27
C VAL A 136 -1.05 0.29 3.48
N GLY A 137 -1.54 0.64 4.66
CA GLY A 137 -1.39 -0.13 5.89
C GLY A 137 -2.74 -0.65 6.39
N ILE A 138 -2.81 -1.93 6.74
CA ILE A 138 -4.00 -2.58 7.29
C ILE A 138 -3.59 -3.37 8.54
N SER A 139 -4.27 -3.16 9.67
CA SER A 139 -4.03 -3.96 10.89
C SER A 139 -4.47 -5.41 10.67
N GLU A 140 -3.93 -6.35 11.45
CA GLU A 140 -4.35 -7.76 11.42
C GLU A 140 -5.87 -7.98 11.66
N ASN A 141 -6.53 -7.02 12.31
CA ASN A 141 -7.97 -7.03 12.55
C ASN A 141 -8.81 -6.48 11.39
N GLY A 142 -8.18 -6.01 10.31
CA GLY A 142 -8.87 -5.50 9.13
C GLY A 142 -9.33 -4.04 9.27
N VAL A 143 -8.65 -3.24 10.08
CA VAL A 143 -8.82 -1.77 10.14
C VAL A 143 -7.86 -1.14 9.14
N TRP A 144 -8.35 -0.22 8.30
CA TRP A 144 -7.52 0.55 7.38
C TRP A 144 -6.74 1.63 8.14
N LEU A 145 -5.44 1.41 8.32
CA LEU A 145 -4.60 2.29 9.13
C LEU A 145 -4.07 3.48 8.34
N SER A 146 -3.61 3.27 7.11
CA SER A 146 -3.00 4.35 6.34
C SER A 146 -3.18 4.21 4.82
N PHE A 147 -3.26 5.36 4.16
CA PHE A 147 -3.02 5.53 2.73
C PHE A 147 -2.25 6.83 2.50
N VAL A 148 -0.94 6.69 2.50
CA VAL A 148 -0.01 7.83 2.55
C VAL A 148 0.99 7.73 1.42
N ALA A 149 1.34 8.86 0.82
CA ALA A 149 2.49 9.04 -0.05
C ALA A 149 3.58 9.83 0.68
N GLY A 150 4.84 9.51 0.40
CA GLY A 150 6.03 10.18 0.94
C GLY A 150 6.58 9.57 2.23
N ASP A 151 7.90 9.48 2.35
CA ASP A 151 8.75 10.08 3.41
C ASP A 151 10.20 10.03 2.89
#